data_AF-A0A2J8P7L7-F1
#
_entry.id   AF-A0A2J8P7L7-F1
#
_cell.length_a   1.000
_cell.length_b   1.000
_cell.length_c   1.000
_cell.angle_alpha   90.00
_cell.angle_beta   90.00
_cell.angle_gamma   90.00
#
_symmetry.space_group_name_H-M   'P 1'
#
loop_
_entity.id
_entity.type
_entity.pdbx_description
1 polymer ?
#
loop_
_entity_poly.entity_id
_entity_poly.type
_entity_poly.pdbx_seq_one_letter_code
_entity_poly.pdbx_strand_id
1 'polypeptide(L)'
;MGSPVHRVSLGDTWSRQMHPDIESERYMQSFDVERLTNILDGGAQNTALRRKVESIIHSYPEFSCKDNYFMTQNERYKAAMQRAFHIRLIARRLGWLEDGRELGYAYRALSGDVALNIHRVFVRALRSLGSEEQIAKWDPLCKNIQIIATYAQTELGHGTYLQGLETEATY
;
A
#
# COMPACT_ATOMS: atom_id res chain seq x y z
N MET A 1 -21.98 8.74 -28.30
CA MET A 1 -20.60 8.26 -28.10
C MET A 1 -20.27 8.50 -26.64
N GLY A 2 -20.38 7.48 -25.80
CA GLY A 2 -20.13 7.61 -24.36
C GLY A 2 -18.66 7.90 -24.10
N SER A 3 -18.38 8.86 -23.23
CA SER A 3 -17.04 9.08 -22.69
C SER A 3 -16.55 7.74 -22.11
N PRO A 4 -15.33 7.26 -22.42
CA PRO A 4 -14.86 6.00 -21.89
C PRO A 4 -14.71 6.17 -20.39
N VAL A 5 -15.71 5.71 -19.63
CA VAL A 5 -15.61 5.58 -18.18
C VAL A 5 -14.35 4.77 -17.94
N HIS A 6 -13.35 5.37 -17.29
CA HIS A 6 -12.09 4.68 -17.05
C HIS A 6 -12.38 3.42 -16.24
N ARG A 7 -12.40 2.29 -16.93
CA ARG A 7 -12.57 0.97 -16.32
C ARG A 7 -11.22 0.59 -15.72
N VAL A 8 -11.21 0.18 -14.47
CA VAL A 8 -10.08 -0.59 -13.94
C VAL A 8 -10.18 -1.96 -14.58
N SER A 9 -9.54 -2.13 -15.75
CA SER A 9 -9.41 -3.44 -16.38
C SER A 9 -8.15 -4.10 -15.86
N LEU A 10 -8.30 -5.28 -15.26
CA LEU A 10 -7.17 -6.10 -14.78
C LEU A 10 -6.46 -6.85 -15.93
N GLY A 11 -6.69 -6.45 -17.19
CA GLY A 11 -6.10 -7.09 -18.37
C GLY A 11 -6.78 -8.38 -18.83
N ASP A 12 -7.69 -8.96 -18.05
CA ASP A 12 -8.37 -10.22 -18.38
C ASP A 12 -9.53 -10.04 -19.37
N THR A 13 -9.75 -11.04 -20.21
CA THR A 13 -10.82 -11.08 -21.23
C THR A 13 -12.23 -10.90 -20.64
N TRP A 14 -12.49 -11.49 -19.48
CA TRP A 14 -13.77 -11.36 -18.76
C TRP A 14 -14.05 -9.94 -18.25
N SER A 15 -13.01 -9.12 -18.05
CA SER A 15 -13.17 -7.72 -17.65
C SER A 15 -13.53 -6.79 -18.82
N ARG A 16 -13.48 -7.29 -20.07
CA ARG A 16 -13.80 -6.51 -21.29
C ARG A 16 -15.30 -6.42 -21.53
N GLN A 17 -16.08 -7.46 -21.22
CA GLN A 17 -17.54 -7.41 -21.28
C GLN A 17 -18.11 -7.04 -19.92
N MET A 18 -18.96 -6.02 -19.89
CA MET A 18 -19.72 -5.70 -18.69
C MET A 18 -20.99 -6.54 -18.67
N HIS A 19 -21.34 -7.06 -17.50
CA HIS A 19 -22.62 -7.72 -17.31
C HIS A 19 -23.76 -6.73 -17.56
N PRO A 20 -24.82 -7.11 -18.28
CA PRO A 20 -25.94 -6.21 -18.62
C PRO A 20 -26.54 -5.50 -17.40
N ASP A 21 -26.72 -6.20 -16.28
CA ASP A 21 -27.24 -5.58 -15.05
C ASP A 21 -26.32 -4.46 -14.51
N ILE A 22 -25.00 -4.65 -14.57
CA ILE A 22 -24.07 -3.59 -14.13
C ILE A 22 -24.09 -2.44 -15.14
N GLU A 23 -24.26 -2.74 -16.43
CA GLU A 23 -24.42 -1.72 -17.46
C GLU A 23 -25.70 -0.90 -17.24
N SER A 24 -26.84 -1.53 -16.94
CA SER A 24 -28.09 -0.81 -16.64
C SER A 24 -27.97 0.07 -15.41
N GLU A 25 -27.36 -0.43 -14.33
CA GLU A 25 -27.11 0.38 -13.12
C GLU A 25 -26.17 1.57 -13.39
N ARG A 26 -25.22 1.44 -14.32
CA ARG A 26 -24.30 2.52 -14.70
C ARG A 26 -24.84 3.44 -15.80
N TYR A 27 -25.95 3.10 -16.44
CA TYR A 27 -26.51 3.87 -17.56
C TYR A 27 -27.08 5.21 -17.09
N MET A 28 -27.79 5.23 -15.96
CA MET A 28 -28.35 6.45 -15.38
C MET A 28 -27.42 7.07 -14.34
N GLN A 29 -26.44 7.86 -14.80
CA GLN A 29 -25.56 8.62 -13.90
C GLN A 29 -26.16 10.00 -13.64
N SER A 30 -26.42 10.33 -12.38
CA SER A 30 -26.87 11.67 -11.95
C SER A 30 -25.71 12.66 -11.72
N PHE A 31 -24.46 12.23 -11.93
CA PHE A 31 -23.25 13.02 -11.70
C PHE A 31 -22.09 12.57 -12.60
N ASP A 32 -21.07 13.41 -12.72
CA ASP A 32 -19.82 13.12 -13.44
C ASP A 32 -18.88 12.26 -12.58
N VAL A 33 -18.65 11.02 -13.02
CA VAL A 33 -17.79 10.04 -12.33
C VAL A 33 -16.32 10.47 -12.29
N GLU A 34 -15.81 11.09 -13.34
CA GLU A 34 -14.41 11.55 -13.40
C GLU A 34 -14.21 12.70 -12.43
N ARG A 35 -15.16 13.65 -12.40
CA ARG A 35 -15.16 14.74 -11.42
C ARG A 35 -15.19 14.21 -9.99
N LEU A 36 -16.07 13.25 -9.68
CA LEU A 36 -16.12 12.65 -8.35
C LEU A 36 -14.80 11.92 -8.01
N THR A 37 -14.24 11.17 -8.95
CA THR A 37 -12.95 10.49 -8.77
C THR A 37 -11.84 11.47 -8.45
N ASN A 38 -11.76 12.59 -9.18
CA ASN A 38 -10.81 13.66 -8.93
C ASN A 38 -11.01 14.29 -7.55
N ILE A 39 -12.26 14.47 -7.10
CA ILE A 39 -12.54 14.96 -5.74
C ILE A 39 -12.02 13.98 -4.68
N LEU A 40 -12.31 12.68 -4.84
CA LEU A 40 -11.94 11.64 -3.88
C LEU A 40 -10.43 11.41 -3.80
N ASP A 41 -9.71 11.51 -4.92
CA ASP A 41 -8.25 11.39 -4.95
C ASP A 41 -7.54 12.71 -4.58
N GLY A 42 -8.27 13.80 -4.32
CA GLY A 42 -7.70 15.10 -3.95
C GLY A 42 -7.11 15.89 -5.12
N GLY A 43 -7.63 15.70 -6.32
CA GLY A 43 -7.34 16.47 -7.54
C GLY A 43 -7.03 15.58 -8.75
N ALA A 44 -7.23 16.12 -9.95
CA ALA A 44 -7.00 15.39 -11.21
C ALA A 44 -5.55 14.91 -11.39
N GLN A 45 -4.58 15.66 -10.87
CA GLN A 45 -3.17 15.26 -10.87
C GLN A 45 -2.93 13.99 -10.04
N ASN A 46 -3.59 13.87 -8.88
CA ASN A 46 -3.50 12.70 -8.01
C ASN A 46 -4.19 11.49 -8.64
N THR A 47 -5.35 11.68 -9.28
CA THR A 47 -6.03 10.62 -10.03
C THR A 47 -5.16 10.11 -11.17
N ALA A 48 -4.54 11.00 -11.94
CA ALA A 48 -3.62 10.62 -13.01
C ALA A 48 -2.39 9.86 -12.45
N LEU A 49 -1.82 10.32 -11.34
CA LEU A 49 -0.71 9.64 -10.68
C LEU A 49 -1.10 8.24 -10.18
N ARG A 50 -2.25 8.12 -9.50
CA ARG A 50 -2.77 6.83 -9.01
C ARG A 50 -2.94 5.84 -10.15
N ARG A 51 -3.58 6.24 -11.25
CA ARG A 51 -3.79 5.41 -12.44
C ARG A 51 -2.46 4.97 -13.07
N LYS A 52 -1.48 5.89 -13.16
CA LYS A 52 -0.13 5.56 -13.63
C LYS A 52 0.53 4.51 -12.75
N VAL A 53 0.46 4.67 -11.43
CA VAL A 53 1.04 3.72 -10.47
C VAL A 53 0.32 2.37 -10.53
N GLU A 54 -1.01 2.34 -10.54
CA GLU A 54 -1.81 1.12 -10.71
C GLU A 54 -1.44 0.39 -11.99
N SER A 55 -1.30 1.09 -13.12
CA SER A 55 -0.86 0.49 -14.39
C SER A 55 0.54 -0.12 -14.29
N ILE A 56 1.48 0.53 -13.58
CA ILE A 56 2.82 -0.02 -13.35
C ILE A 56 2.72 -1.29 -12.50
N ILE A 57 2.01 -1.26 -11.38
CA ILE A 57 1.88 -2.41 -10.48
C ILE A 57 1.19 -3.59 -11.19
N HIS A 58 0.10 -3.35 -11.91
CA HIS A 58 -0.60 -4.42 -12.63
C HIS A 58 0.18 -4.99 -13.82
N SER A 59 1.25 -4.33 -14.27
CA SER A 59 2.10 -4.85 -15.35
C SER A 59 3.03 -5.98 -14.91
N TYR A 60 3.27 -6.16 -13.60
CA TYR A 60 4.11 -7.22 -13.07
C TYR A 60 3.26 -8.41 -12.59
N PRO A 61 3.44 -9.62 -13.15
CA PRO A 61 2.72 -10.82 -12.72
C PRO A 61 2.90 -11.15 -11.23
N GLU A 62 4.06 -10.81 -10.64
CA GLU A 62 4.40 -11.03 -9.23
C GLU A 62 3.49 -10.28 -8.26
N PHE A 63 2.78 -9.25 -8.75
CA PHE A 63 1.79 -8.49 -8.00
C PHE A 63 0.36 -9.02 -8.14
N SER A 64 0.14 -10.10 -8.88
CA SER A 64 -1.17 -10.74 -8.96
C SER A 64 -1.60 -11.25 -7.58
N CYS A 65 -2.77 -10.81 -7.13
CA CYS A 65 -3.42 -11.27 -5.90
C CYS A 65 -4.53 -12.29 -6.14
N LYS A 66 -4.72 -12.75 -7.39
CA LYS A 66 -5.84 -13.63 -7.77
C LYS A 66 -5.83 -14.95 -7.01
N ASP A 67 -4.64 -15.51 -6.82
CA ASP A 67 -4.48 -16.83 -6.22
C ASP A 67 -4.38 -16.80 -4.68
N ASN A 68 -4.51 -15.62 -4.07
CA ASN A 68 -4.36 -15.44 -2.62
C ASN A 68 -5.30 -16.33 -1.80
N TYR A 69 -6.46 -16.68 -2.32
CA TYR A 69 -7.46 -17.52 -1.65
C TYR A 69 -7.11 -19.01 -1.68
N PHE A 70 -6.17 -19.42 -2.54
CA PHE A 70 -5.69 -20.81 -2.65
C PHE A 70 -4.39 -21.04 -1.90
N MET A 71 -3.77 -19.97 -1.37
CA MET A 71 -2.51 -20.03 -0.65
C MET A 71 -2.72 -20.40 0.82
N THR A 72 -1.82 -21.23 1.34
CA THR A 72 -1.60 -21.39 2.78
C THR A 72 -1.07 -20.10 3.41
N GLN A 73 -1.10 -20.02 4.74
CA GLN A 73 -0.55 -18.86 5.48
C GLN A 73 0.93 -18.59 5.13
N ASN A 74 1.76 -19.64 5.05
CA ASN A 74 3.18 -19.50 4.74
C ASN A 74 3.43 -19.03 3.30
N GLU A 75 2.65 -19.55 2.34
CA GLU A 75 2.72 -19.11 0.95
C GLU A 75 2.32 -17.64 0.83
N ARG A 76 1.23 -17.25 1.51
CA ARG A 76 0.77 -15.87 1.53
C ARG A 76 1.80 -14.93 2.17
N TYR A 77 2.44 -15.34 3.26
CA TYR A 77 3.53 -14.58 3.88
C TYR A 77 4.72 -14.41 2.94
N LYS A 78 5.15 -15.49 2.27
CA LYS A 78 6.24 -15.46 1.29
C LYS A 78 5.91 -14.52 0.12
N ALA A 79 4.69 -14.62 -0.42
CA ALA A 79 4.23 -13.74 -1.50
C ALA A 79 4.19 -12.27 -1.05
N ALA A 80 3.68 -11.98 0.14
CA ALA A 80 3.63 -10.63 0.70
C ALA A 80 5.03 -10.03 0.91
N MET A 81 6.00 -10.83 1.34
CA MET A 81 7.41 -10.45 1.43
C MET A 81 8.00 -10.14 0.05
N GLN A 82 7.80 -11.02 -0.93
CA GLN A 82 8.27 -10.81 -2.31
C GLN A 82 7.70 -9.51 -2.90
N ARG A 83 6.40 -9.25 -2.72
CA ARG A 83 5.77 -8.01 -3.19
C ARG A 83 6.37 -6.77 -2.50
N ALA A 84 6.60 -6.82 -1.19
CA ALA A 84 7.21 -5.70 -0.47
C ALA A 84 8.59 -5.32 -1.04
N PHE A 85 9.43 -6.31 -1.36
CA PHE A 85 10.74 -6.06 -1.99
C PHE A 85 10.62 -5.55 -3.43
N HIS A 86 9.71 -6.10 -4.24
CA HIS A 86 9.49 -5.63 -5.62
C HIS A 86 9.03 -4.17 -5.66
N ILE A 87 8.11 -3.76 -4.78
CA ILE A 87 7.69 -2.34 -4.68
C ILE A 87 8.89 -1.45 -4.40
N ARG A 88 9.79 -1.88 -3.50
CA ARG A 88 10.99 -1.11 -3.18
C ARG A 88 11.97 -1.02 -4.35
N LEU A 89 12.12 -2.09 -5.13
CA LEU A 89 12.93 -2.07 -6.34
C LEU A 89 12.37 -1.08 -7.36
N ILE A 90 11.05 -1.10 -7.58
CA ILE A 90 10.35 -0.18 -8.48
C ILE A 90 10.51 1.26 -7.99
N ALA A 91 10.28 1.51 -6.70
CA ALA A 91 10.41 2.83 -6.10
C ALA A 91 11.83 3.39 -6.30
N ARG A 92 12.87 2.58 -6.05
CA ARG A 92 14.27 2.98 -6.30
C ARG A 92 14.53 3.27 -7.78
N ARG A 93 14.07 2.39 -8.68
CA ARG A 93 14.26 2.53 -10.13
C ARG A 93 13.58 3.79 -10.69
N LEU A 94 12.40 4.12 -10.18
CA LEU A 94 11.58 5.24 -10.66
C LEU A 94 11.77 6.52 -9.84
N GLY A 95 12.66 6.50 -8.83
CA GLY A 95 12.93 7.65 -7.98
C GLY A 95 11.76 8.08 -7.10
N TRP A 96 10.89 7.15 -6.69
CA TRP A 96 9.78 7.46 -5.79
C TRP A 96 10.30 7.79 -4.39
N LEU A 97 9.75 8.84 -3.80
CA LEU A 97 10.07 9.25 -2.43
C LEU A 97 9.49 8.24 -1.42
N GLU A 98 10.17 8.06 -0.29
CA GLU A 98 9.78 7.10 0.75
C GLU A 98 8.40 7.38 1.37
N ASP A 99 8.03 8.66 1.48
CA ASP A 99 6.71 9.12 1.90
C ASP A 99 5.90 9.71 0.72
N GLY A 100 6.28 9.35 -0.52
CA GLY A 100 5.61 9.76 -1.74
C GLY A 100 4.21 9.13 -1.90
N ARG A 101 3.33 9.82 -2.63
CA ARG A 101 1.98 9.33 -2.93
C ARG A 101 2.01 8.05 -3.76
N GLU A 102 3.05 7.86 -4.56
CA GLU A 102 3.25 6.69 -5.40
C GLU A 102 3.29 5.40 -4.59
N LEU A 103 4.03 5.38 -3.47
CA LEU A 103 4.06 4.22 -2.59
C LEU A 103 2.69 3.96 -1.96
N GLY A 104 1.99 5.01 -1.55
CA GLY A 104 0.61 4.91 -1.05
C GLY A 104 -0.34 4.27 -2.07
N TYR A 105 -0.29 4.70 -3.33
CA TYR A 105 -1.09 4.13 -4.41
C TYR A 105 -0.67 2.70 -4.76
N ALA A 106 0.62 2.38 -4.73
CA ALA A 106 1.11 1.02 -4.95
C ALA A 106 0.59 0.05 -3.89
N TYR A 107 0.62 0.45 -2.60
CA TYR A 107 0.05 -0.36 -1.52
C TYR A 107 -1.47 -0.52 -1.65
N ARG A 108 -2.19 0.53 -2.06
CA ARG A 108 -3.63 0.49 -2.31
C ARG A 108 -3.98 -0.46 -3.46
N ALA A 109 -3.20 -0.45 -4.54
CA ALA A 109 -3.41 -1.33 -5.71
C ALA A 109 -3.28 -2.82 -5.36
N LEU A 110 -2.56 -3.13 -4.28
CA LEU A 110 -2.36 -4.49 -3.75
C LEU A 110 -3.27 -4.81 -2.55
N SER A 111 -4.25 -3.96 -2.25
CA SER A 111 -5.16 -4.11 -1.10
C SER A 111 -4.43 -4.30 0.24
N GLY A 112 -3.21 -3.73 0.37
CA GLY A 112 -2.38 -3.89 1.56
C GLY A 112 -1.80 -5.29 1.78
N ASP A 113 -1.88 -6.21 0.81
CA ASP A 113 -1.36 -7.58 0.89
C ASP A 113 0.17 -7.64 0.69
N VAL A 114 0.87 -6.84 1.49
CA VAL A 114 2.33 -6.65 1.50
C VAL A 114 2.85 -6.85 2.92
N ALA A 115 4.07 -7.36 3.04
CA ALA A 115 4.73 -7.49 4.33
C ALA A 115 5.43 -6.19 4.77
N LEU A 116 5.97 -6.21 6.00
CA LEU A 116 6.77 -5.11 6.58
C LEU A 116 6.02 -3.80 6.82
N ASN A 117 4.69 -3.81 6.89
CA ASN A 117 3.91 -2.60 7.20
C ASN A 117 4.32 -1.97 8.55
N ILE A 118 4.54 -2.79 9.58
CA ILE A 118 4.93 -2.31 10.92
C ILE A 118 6.37 -1.77 10.95
N HIS A 119 7.23 -2.17 10.01
CA HIS A 119 8.54 -1.55 9.85
C HIS A 119 8.43 -0.05 9.55
N ARG A 120 7.43 0.36 8.76
CA ARG A 120 7.17 1.78 8.49
C ARG A 120 6.68 2.51 9.74
N VAL A 121 5.94 1.83 10.61
CA VAL A 121 5.51 2.39 11.91
C VAL A 121 6.74 2.62 12.80
N PHE A 122 7.65 1.66 12.88
CA PHE A 122 8.92 1.81 13.60
C PHE A 122 9.74 3.00 13.08
N VAL A 123 9.92 3.12 11.76
CA VAL A 123 10.70 4.22 11.17
C VAL A 123 10.11 5.59 11.53
N ARG A 124 8.78 5.71 11.56
CA ARG A 124 8.11 6.93 12.02
C ARG A 124 8.35 7.20 13.51
N ALA A 125 8.28 6.17 14.36
CA ALA A 125 8.56 6.29 15.78
C ALA A 125 10.02 6.73 16.02
N LEU A 126 10.98 6.11 15.33
CA LEU A 126 12.40 6.48 15.38
C LEU A 126 12.60 7.96 15.03
N ARG A 127 12.01 8.44 13.92
CA ARG A 127 12.15 9.84 13.49
C ARG A 127 11.45 10.83 14.41
N SER A 128 10.38 10.41 15.10
CA SER A 128 9.60 11.29 15.97
C SER A 128 10.12 11.34 17.41
N LEU A 129 10.78 10.28 17.89
CA LEU A 129 11.14 10.10 19.30
C LEU A 129 12.66 10.01 19.52
N GLY A 130 13.43 9.67 18.49
CA GLY A 130 14.88 9.54 18.59
C GLY A 130 15.60 10.89 18.62
N SER A 131 16.75 10.94 19.28
CA SER A 131 17.68 12.06 19.15
C SER A 131 18.29 12.11 17.73
N GLU A 132 18.89 13.25 17.36
CA GLU A 132 19.58 13.38 16.07
C GLU A 132 20.65 12.31 15.86
N GLU A 133 21.45 12.01 16.90
CA GLU A 133 22.48 10.96 16.87
C GLU A 133 21.88 9.56 16.65
N GLN A 134 20.77 9.26 17.31
CA GLN A 134 20.05 8.00 17.19
C GLN A 134 19.44 7.82 15.80
N ILE A 135 18.80 8.87 15.27
CA ILE A 135 18.21 8.89 13.93
C ILE A 135 19.32 8.71 12.89
N ALA A 136 20.42 9.46 12.98
CA ALA A 136 21.55 9.37 12.07
C ALA A 136 22.16 7.96 12.03
N LYS A 137 22.16 7.25 13.17
CA LYS A 137 22.64 5.87 13.28
C LYS A 137 21.69 4.85 12.66
N TRP A 138 20.39 4.91 12.98
CA TRP A 138 19.46 3.81 12.68
C TRP A 138 18.57 4.02 11.46
N ASP A 139 18.23 5.27 11.10
CA ASP A 139 17.36 5.56 9.95
C ASP A 139 17.97 5.06 8.62
N PRO A 140 19.28 5.26 8.33
CA PRO A 140 19.89 4.72 7.11
C PRO A 140 19.83 3.19 7.02
N LEU A 141 19.96 2.49 8.15
CA LEU A 141 19.89 1.02 8.20
C LEU A 141 18.47 0.53 7.88
N CYS A 142 17.45 1.19 8.40
CA CYS A 142 16.05 0.90 8.10
C CYS A 142 15.72 1.21 6.63
N LYS A 143 16.10 2.41 6.15
CA LYS A 143 15.94 2.84 4.76
C LYS A 143 16.60 1.92 3.76
N ASN A 144 17.57 1.11 4.18
CA ASN A 144 18.24 0.12 3.34
C ASN A 144 17.81 -1.34 3.59
N ILE A 145 16.85 -1.60 4.49
CA ILE A 145 16.50 -2.97 4.99
C ILE A 145 17.77 -3.73 5.40
N GLN A 146 18.74 -3.03 6.00
CA GLN A 146 19.86 -3.69 6.66
C GLN A 146 19.44 -4.23 8.04
N ILE A 147 18.41 -3.59 8.61
CA ILE A 147 17.67 -4.08 9.77
C ILE A 147 16.18 -4.08 9.45
N ILE A 148 15.48 -5.08 9.97
CA ILE A 148 14.01 -5.13 10.01
C ILE A 148 13.62 -4.90 11.46
N ALA A 149 12.72 -3.96 11.67
CA ALA A 149 12.33 -3.49 12.99
C ALA A 149 10.80 -3.36 13.07
N THR A 150 10.29 -3.32 14.28
CA THR A 150 8.86 -3.23 14.59
C THR A 150 8.63 -2.25 15.74
N TYR A 151 7.41 -1.76 15.88
CA TYR A 151 6.98 -0.99 17.04
C TYR A 151 6.17 -1.91 17.96
N ALA A 152 6.76 -2.31 19.09
CA ALA A 152 6.16 -3.24 20.04
C ALA A 152 5.73 -2.47 21.30
N GLN A 153 4.44 -2.15 21.39
CA GLN A 153 3.84 -1.43 22.52
C GLN A 153 2.82 -2.29 23.26
N THR A 154 1.91 -2.94 22.53
CA THR A 154 0.87 -3.79 23.12
C THR A 154 1.49 -5.02 23.77
N GLU A 155 1.09 -5.28 25.01
CA GLU A 155 1.37 -6.50 25.76
C GLU A 155 0.18 -7.48 25.68
N LEU A 156 0.37 -8.71 26.15
CA LEU A 156 -0.72 -9.69 26.16
C LEU A 156 -1.92 -9.21 27.00
N GLY A 157 -1.66 -8.57 28.16
CA GLY A 157 -2.69 -8.06 29.07
C GLY A 157 -3.11 -6.60 28.83
N HIS A 158 -2.35 -5.83 28.05
CA HIS A 158 -2.48 -4.38 27.95
C HIS A 158 -2.33 -3.86 26.52
N GLY A 159 -3.24 -3.01 26.08
CA GLY A 159 -3.14 -2.34 24.77
C GLY A 159 -3.53 -0.87 24.83
N THR A 160 -4.68 -0.56 25.42
CA THR A 160 -5.20 0.81 25.48
C THR A 160 -4.64 1.61 26.66
N TYR A 161 -4.50 0.99 27.84
CA TYR A 161 -4.09 1.67 29.07
C TYR A 161 -2.57 1.66 29.23
N LEU A 162 -1.89 2.67 28.68
CA LEU A 162 -0.43 2.76 28.68
C LEU A 162 0.21 2.80 30.09
N GLN A 163 -0.50 3.36 31.07
CA GLN A 163 -0.01 3.41 32.45
C GLN A 163 -0.07 2.04 33.16
N GLY A 164 -0.69 1.04 32.54
CA GLY A 164 -0.76 -0.33 33.05
C GLY A 164 0.24 -1.29 32.42
N LEU A 165 1.15 -0.83 31.56
CA LEU A 165 2.17 -1.70 30.97
C LEU A 165 3.07 -2.31 32.07
N GLU A 166 3.41 -3.58 31.90
CA GLU A 166 4.17 -4.38 32.88
C GLU A 166 5.65 -4.53 32.50
N THR A 167 6.03 -4.24 31.26
CA THR A 167 7.43 -4.32 30.81
C THR A 167 8.27 -3.24 31.49
N GLU A 168 9.24 -3.66 32.30
CA GLU A 168 10.15 -2.75 33.02
C GLU A 168 11.48 -2.58 32.28
N ALA A 169 12.04 -1.36 32.35
CA ALA A 169 13.37 -1.02 31.86
C ALA A 169 14.14 -0.25 32.95
N THR A 170 14.89 -0.98 33.78
CA THR A 170 15.67 -0.44 34.90
C THR A 170 17.04 0.05 34.44
N TYR A 171 17.43 1.25 34.85
CA TYR A 171 18.71 1.90 34.53
C TYR A 171 19.84 1.47 35.48
#